data_AF-A0A920MRE1-F1
#
_entry.id   AF-A0A920MRE1-F1
#
_cell.length_a   1.000
_cell.length_b   1.000
_cell.length_c   1.000
_cell.angle_alpha   90.00
_cell.angle_beta   90.00
_cell.angle_gamma   90.00
#
_symmetry.space_group_name_H-M   'P 1'
#
loop_
_entity.id
_entity.type
_entity.pdbx_description
1 polymer ?
#
loop_
_entity_poly.entity_id
_entity_poly.type
_entity_poly.pdbx_seq_one_letter_code
_entity_poly.pdbx_strand_id
1 'polypeptide(L)'
;MVISWASIAKSWDGFRSINETELGKEYFDTAQEILNFDIKSIVFQGPEEKLKQTEYTQPAIYIVSVILGHLMMDKGIKPNALAGHSLGEYSALTIAGAFEFKTGLKLVSDRAKFMAKAGQIEKGTMAAIVGIDDEILNQYALIIQVKESLKHPILILLDR
;
A
#
# COMPACT_ATOMS: atom_id res chain seq x y z
N MET A 1 -3.00 -14.70 8.24
CA MET A 1 -4.41 -14.40 7.94
C MET A 1 -4.42 -13.05 7.21
N VAL A 2 -4.51 -13.03 5.88
CA VAL A 2 -4.45 -11.77 5.12
C VAL A 2 -5.84 -11.15 5.16
N ILE A 3 -6.11 -10.32 6.15
CA ILE A 3 -7.30 -9.49 6.12
C ILE A 3 -7.11 -8.51 4.96
N SER A 4 -7.95 -8.62 3.94
CA SER A 4 -7.91 -7.70 2.80
C SER A 4 -8.14 -6.28 3.31
N TRP A 5 -7.24 -5.35 2.98
CA TRP A 5 -7.40 -3.93 3.28
C TRP A 5 -8.78 -3.42 2.81
N ALA A 6 -9.28 -3.93 1.68
CA ALA A 6 -10.60 -3.60 1.17
C ALA A 6 -11.74 -4.06 2.11
N SER A 7 -11.57 -5.17 2.83
CA SER A 7 -12.52 -5.65 3.83
C SER A 7 -12.52 -4.77 5.08
N ILE A 8 -11.34 -4.35 5.56
CA ILE A 8 -11.21 -3.44 6.70
C ILE A 8 -11.84 -2.09 6.36
N ALA A 9 -11.47 -1.53 5.21
CA ALA A 9 -11.99 -0.27 4.70
C ALA A 9 -13.53 -0.28 4.59
N LYS A 10 -14.13 -1.34 4.05
CA LYS A 10 -15.60 -1.43 3.93
C LYS A 10 -16.33 -1.65 5.26
N SER A 11 -15.66 -2.19 6.28
CA SER A 11 -16.25 -2.44 7.61
C SER A 11 -16.29 -1.21 8.52
N TRP A 12 -15.54 -0.16 8.17
CA TRP A 12 -15.46 1.07 8.95
C TRP A 12 -16.35 2.15 8.35
N ASP A 13 -17.41 2.55 9.06
CA ASP A 13 -18.32 3.61 8.60
C ASP A 13 -17.60 4.94 8.29
N GLY A 14 -16.54 5.23 9.05
CA GLY A 14 -15.70 6.41 8.84
C GLY A 14 -14.88 6.38 7.54
N PHE A 15 -14.72 5.22 6.90
CA PHE A 15 -14.00 5.12 5.63
C PHE A 15 -14.72 5.87 4.51
N ARG A 16 -16.06 5.75 4.46
CA ARG A 16 -16.87 6.42 3.44
C ARG A 16 -16.87 7.93 3.61
N SER A 17 -16.85 8.40 4.86
CA SER A 17 -16.89 9.83 5.15
C SER A 17 -15.59 10.57 4.83
N ILE A 18 -14.47 9.86 4.59
CA ILE A 18 -13.21 10.47 4.13
C ILE A 18 -13.45 11.32 2.88
N ASN A 19 -14.20 10.79 1.91
CA ASN A 19 -14.51 11.49 0.65
C ASN A 19 -15.59 12.58 0.82
N GLU A 20 -16.20 12.72 1.99
CA GLU A 20 -17.16 13.78 2.29
C GLU A 20 -16.46 15.04 2.83
N THR A 21 -15.26 14.90 3.38
CA THR A 21 -14.41 16.01 3.83
C THR A 21 -13.92 16.86 2.65
N GLU A 22 -13.65 18.15 2.89
CA GLU A 22 -13.09 19.06 1.88
C GLU A 22 -11.73 18.55 1.38
N LEU A 23 -10.84 18.20 2.32
CA LEU A 23 -9.52 17.65 2.02
C LEU A 23 -9.61 16.36 1.20
N GLY A 24 -10.51 15.46 1.58
CA GLY A 24 -10.70 14.19 0.86
C GLY A 24 -11.15 14.42 -0.58
N LYS A 25 -12.11 15.31 -0.82
CA LYS A 25 -12.55 15.67 -2.18
C LYS A 25 -11.40 16.22 -3.00
N GLU A 26 -10.67 17.20 -2.47
CA GLU A 26 -9.52 17.81 -3.16
C GLU A 26 -8.46 16.76 -3.55
N TYR A 27 -8.15 15.83 -2.66
CA TYR A 27 -7.10 14.84 -2.87
C TYR A 27 -7.54 13.75 -3.84
N PHE A 28 -8.81 13.33 -3.81
CA PHE A 28 -9.36 12.40 -4.80
C PHE A 28 -9.45 13.03 -6.20
N ASP A 29 -9.87 14.30 -6.29
CA ASP A 29 -9.93 15.02 -7.57
C ASP A 29 -8.53 15.18 -8.16
N THR A 30 -7.57 15.64 -7.35
CA THR A 30 -6.15 15.70 -7.73
C THR A 30 -5.61 14.33 -8.14
N ALA A 31 -5.99 13.27 -7.43
CA ALA A 31 -5.52 11.92 -7.74
C ALA A 31 -6.05 11.43 -9.09
N GLN A 32 -7.30 11.70 -9.42
CA GLN A 32 -7.89 11.35 -10.71
C GLN A 32 -7.15 12.02 -11.87
N GLU A 33 -6.80 13.31 -11.72
CA GLU A 33 -6.00 14.04 -12.72
C GLU A 33 -4.61 13.43 -12.93
N ILE A 34 -3.95 12.99 -11.87
CA ILE A 34 -2.60 12.42 -11.94
C ILE A 34 -2.62 11.00 -12.51
N LEU A 35 -3.61 10.20 -12.10
CA LEU A 35 -3.68 8.77 -12.41
C LEU A 35 -4.32 8.48 -13.77
N ASN A 36 -5.09 9.42 -14.33
CA ASN A 36 -5.87 9.25 -15.56
C ASN A 36 -6.91 8.11 -15.48
N PHE A 37 -7.43 7.83 -14.29
CA PHE A 37 -8.56 6.92 -14.08
C PHE A 37 -9.33 7.29 -12.81
N ASP A 38 -10.58 6.82 -12.72
CA ASP A 38 -11.47 7.07 -11.59
C ASP A 38 -11.09 6.23 -10.36
N ILE A 39 -10.02 6.64 -9.68
CA ILE A 39 -9.54 5.98 -8.46
C ILE A 39 -10.56 6.05 -7.33
N LYS A 40 -11.36 7.12 -7.27
CA LYS A 40 -12.40 7.31 -6.26
C LYS A 40 -13.47 6.23 -6.38
N SER A 41 -13.99 6.00 -7.58
CA SER A 41 -14.92 4.90 -7.83
C SER A 41 -14.28 3.56 -7.51
N ILE A 42 -13.02 3.33 -7.90
CA ILE A 42 -12.32 2.07 -7.57
C ILE A 42 -12.23 1.82 -6.06
N VAL A 43 -11.97 2.86 -5.26
CA VAL A 43 -11.82 2.77 -3.80
C VAL A 43 -13.18 2.54 -3.11
N PHE A 44 -14.23 3.25 -3.53
CA PHE A 44 -15.51 3.24 -2.81
C PHE A 44 -16.59 2.31 -3.39
N GLN A 45 -16.53 2.01 -4.69
CA GLN A 45 -17.61 1.37 -5.46
C GLN A 45 -17.14 0.18 -6.31
N GLY A 46 -15.87 0.18 -6.73
CA GLY A 46 -15.35 -0.71 -7.74
C GLY A 46 -15.31 -2.18 -7.33
N PRO A 47 -15.29 -3.11 -8.32
CA PRO A 47 -15.19 -4.53 -8.03
C PRO A 47 -13.88 -4.79 -7.28
N GLU A 48 -13.98 -5.59 -6.22
CA GLU A 48 -12.87 -5.89 -5.31
C GLU A 48 -11.64 -6.42 -6.05
N GLU A 49 -11.85 -7.18 -7.12
CA GLU A 49 -10.80 -7.73 -7.98
C GLU A 49 -9.97 -6.66 -8.69
N LYS A 50 -10.55 -5.50 -9.02
CA LYS A 50 -9.78 -4.38 -9.57
C LYS A 50 -8.94 -3.74 -8.48
N LEU A 51 -9.52 -3.49 -7.30
CA LEU A 51 -8.81 -2.91 -6.17
C LEU A 51 -7.68 -3.81 -5.64
N LYS A 52 -7.73 -5.14 -5.88
CA LYS A 52 -6.66 -6.10 -5.54
C LYS A 52 -5.44 -6.07 -6.48
N GLN A 53 -5.54 -5.45 -7.66
CA GLN A 53 -4.40 -5.38 -8.57
C GLN A 53 -3.43 -4.31 -8.08
N THR A 54 -2.14 -4.66 -7.98
CA THR A 54 -1.08 -3.82 -7.43
C THR A 54 -1.09 -2.38 -7.96
N GLU A 55 -1.38 -2.21 -9.26
CA GLU A 55 -1.46 -0.91 -9.94
C GLU A 55 -2.52 0.03 -9.36
N TYR A 56 -3.61 -0.52 -8.80
CA TYR A 56 -4.69 0.24 -8.16
C TYR A 56 -4.60 0.22 -6.63
N THR A 57 -4.17 -0.91 -6.05
CA THR A 57 -4.07 -1.07 -4.60
C THR A 57 -3.09 -0.07 -3.99
N GLN A 58 -1.91 0.12 -4.60
CA GLN A 58 -0.91 0.99 -3.99
C GLN A 58 -1.31 2.47 -3.99
N PRO A 59 -1.78 3.05 -5.12
CA PRO A 59 -2.30 4.42 -5.11
C PRO A 59 -3.48 4.58 -4.15
N ALA A 60 -4.40 3.62 -4.10
CA ALA A 60 -5.54 3.65 -3.18
C ALA A 60 -5.10 3.75 -1.71
N ILE A 61 -4.19 2.85 -1.28
CA ILE A 61 -3.66 2.86 0.09
C ILE A 61 -2.96 4.18 0.38
N TYR A 62 -2.14 4.67 -0.54
CA TYR A 62 -1.42 5.93 -0.35
C TYR A 62 -2.39 7.11 -0.15
N ILE A 63 -3.38 7.27 -1.05
CA ILE A 63 -4.34 8.38 -1.01
C ILE A 63 -5.09 8.39 0.32
N VAL A 64 -5.67 7.25 0.69
CA VAL A 64 -6.43 7.13 1.94
C VAL A 64 -5.55 7.38 3.16
N SER A 65 -4.33 6.83 3.18
CA SER A 65 -3.42 6.98 4.32
C SER A 65 -3.01 8.43 4.53
N VAL A 66 -2.72 9.17 3.45
CA VAL A 66 -2.33 10.58 3.55
C VAL A 66 -3.52 11.44 3.98
N ILE A 67 -4.72 11.23 3.41
CA ILE A 67 -5.91 11.98 3.82
C ILE A 67 -6.18 11.75 5.32
N LEU A 68 -6.15 10.50 5.79
CA LEU A 68 -6.34 10.19 7.20
C LEU A 68 -5.26 10.83 8.08
N GLY A 69 -4.00 10.78 7.67
CA GLY A 69 -2.89 11.40 8.39
C GLY A 69 -3.10 12.91 8.58
N HIS A 70 -3.43 13.61 7.50
CA HIS A 70 -3.71 15.05 7.56
C HIS A 70 -4.96 15.38 8.38
N LEU A 71 -6.07 14.64 8.21
CA LEU A 71 -7.27 14.83 9.03
C LEU A 71 -7.00 14.60 10.53
N MET A 72 -6.12 13.66 10.88
CA MET A 72 -5.68 13.45 12.25
C MET A 72 -4.86 14.63 12.78
N MET A 73 -3.96 15.18 11.97
CA MET A 73 -3.17 16.37 12.32
C MET A 73 -4.03 17.63 12.47
N ASP A 74 -5.03 17.82 11.61
CA ASP A 74 -6.01 18.90 11.69
C ASP A 74 -6.84 18.82 12.98
N LYS A 75 -7.08 17.60 13.49
CA LYS A 75 -7.70 17.35 14.80
C LYS A 75 -6.75 17.52 15.99
N GLY A 76 -5.52 17.98 15.75
CA GLY A 76 -4.55 18.30 16.79
C GLY A 76 -3.57 17.19 17.15
N ILE A 77 -3.56 16.05 16.44
CA ILE A 77 -2.56 15.00 16.64
C ILE A 77 -1.23 15.50 16.09
N LYS A 78 -0.20 15.59 16.94
CA LYS A 78 1.13 16.09 16.57
C LYS A 78 2.18 15.00 16.82
N PRO A 79 2.40 14.08 15.85
CA PRO A 79 3.38 13.02 16.01
C PRO A 79 4.79 13.61 16.04
N ASN A 80 5.65 13.11 16.94
CA ASN A 80 7.08 13.46 16.94
C ASN A 80 7.88 12.68 15.89
N ALA A 81 7.33 11.57 15.40
CA ALA A 81 7.91 10.73 14.37
C ALA A 81 6.81 10.04 13.55
N LEU A 82 7.09 9.77 12.28
CA LEU A 82 6.22 9.05 11.35
C LEU A 82 7.05 7.94 10.70
N ALA A 83 6.46 6.76 10.58
CA ALA A 83 7.06 5.62 9.91
C ALA A 83 5.99 4.85 9.15
N GLY A 84 6.40 4.20 8.07
CA GLY A 84 5.52 3.31 7.32
C GLY A 84 6.31 2.18 6.68
N HIS A 85 5.70 1.00 6.61
CA HIS A 85 6.34 -0.18 6.05
C HIS A 85 6.11 -0.25 4.54
N SER A 86 7.19 -0.40 3.77
CA SER A 86 7.13 -0.57 2.31
C SER A 86 6.39 0.59 1.65
N LEU A 87 5.20 0.37 1.08
CA LEU A 87 4.37 1.44 0.53
C LEU A 87 4.04 2.54 1.56
N GLY A 88 3.85 2.16 2.83
CA GLY A 88 3.49 3.11 3.88
C GLY A 88 4.55 4.18 4.13
N GLU A 89 5.82 3.91 3.76
CA GLU A 89 6.90 4.88 3.89
C GLU A 89 6.63 6.13 3.05
N TYR A 90 6.05 5.98 1.86
CA TYR A 90 5.65 7.10 1.02
C TYR A 90 4.56 7.95 1.69
N SER A 91 3.57 7.31 2.30
CA SER A 91 2.52 8.02 3.03
C SER A 91 3.10 8.77 4.24
N ALA A 92 3.97 8.12 5.01
CA ALA A 92 4.62 8.73 6.18
C ALA A 92 5.46 9.95 5.78
N LEU A 93 6.25 9.85 4.71
CA LEU A 93 7.07 10.94 4.18
C LEU A 93 6.21 12.09 3.66
N THR A 94 5.09 11.83 2.97
CA THR A 94 4.15 12.87 2.56
C THR A 94 3.56 13.60 3.76
N ILE A 95 3.08 12.86 4.75
CA ILE A 95 2.46 13.45 5.97
C ILE A 95 3.51 14.23 6.77
N ALA A 96 4.77 13.77 6.78
CA ALA A 96 5.89 14.48 7.39
C ALA A 96 6.31 15.75 6.62
N GLY A 97 5.75 16.00 5.43
CA GLY A 97 6.08 17.14 4.58
C GLY A 97 7.38 16.99 3.79
N ALA A 98 7.95 15.78 3.69
CA ALA A 98 9.15 15.53 2.89
C ALA A 98 8.90 15.70 1.38
N PHE A 99 7.67 15.44 0.93
CA PHE A 99 7.20 15.77 -0.41
C PHE A 99 5.70 16.08 -0.43
N GLU A 100 5.28 16.88 -1.40
CA GLU A 100 3.87 17.18 -1.65
C GLU A 100 3.07 15.92 -2.03
N PHE A 101 1.76 15.93 -1.74
CA PHE A 101 0.85 14.84 -2.06
C PHE A 101 0.97 14.36 -3.52
N LYS A 102 1.00 15.31 -4.47
CA LYS A 102 1.09 15.03 -5.91
C LYS A 102 2.37 14.28 -6.28
N THR A 103 3.48 14.68 -5.67
CA THR A 103 4.79 14.06 -5.90
C THR A 103 4.81 12.64 -5.35
N GLY A 104 4.36 12.45 -4.10
CA GLY A 104 4.27 11.10 -3.52
C GLY A 104 3.31 10.19 -4.30
N LEU A 105 2.19 10.72 -4.81
CA LEU A 105 1.26 9.94 -5.62
C LEU A 105 1.87 9.47 -6.94
N LYS A 106 2.63 10.33 -7.63
CA LYS A 106 3.35 9.96 -8.86
C LYS A 106 4.36 8.84 -8.59
N LEU A 107 5.17 8.99 -7.54
CA LEU A 107 6.14 7.97 -7.13
C LEU A 107 5.46 6.62 -6.83
N VAL A 108 4.36 6.64 -6.09
CA VAL A 108 3.59 5.44 -5.77
C VAL A 108 2.95 4.83 -7.03
N SER A 109 2.42 5.66 -7.93
CA SER A 109 1.85 5.18 -9.20
C SER A 109 2.89 4.47 -10.06
N ASP A 110 4.08 5.06 -10.20
CA ASP A 110 5.17 4.47 -10.98
C ASP A 110 5.68 3.18 -10.31
N ARG A 111 5.86 3.19 -8.99
CA ARG A 111 6.19 1.97 -8.22
C ARG A 111 5.18 0.86 -8.47
N ALA A 112 3.89 1.18 -8.40
CA ALA A 112 2.82 0.21 -8.59
C ALA A 112 2.84 -0.40 -9.99
N LYS A 113 3.01 0.43 -11.03
CA LYS A 113 3.12 0.01 -12.43
C LYS A 113 4.34 -0.87 -12.66
N PHE A 114 5.51 -0.46 -12.16
CA PHE A 114 6.74 -1.23 -12.35
C PHE A 114 6.71 -2.56 -11.60
N MET A 115 6.17 -2.60 -10.39
CA MET A 115 5.98 -3.84 -9.63
C MET A 115 4.98 -4.79 -10.32
N ALA A 116 3.85 -4.26 -10.79
CA ALA A 116 2.87 -5.06 -11.53
C ALA A 116 3.49 -5.65 -12.81
N LYS A 117 4.23 -4.83 -13.57
CA LYS A 117 4.94 -5.27 -14.78
C LYS A 117 6.01 -6.32 -14.47
N ALA A 118 6.81 -6.13 -13.42
CA ALA A 118 7.82 -7.09 -13.00
C ALA A 118 7.20 -8.46 -12.68
N GLY A 119 6.08 -8.49 -11.95
CA GLY A 119 5.37 -9.74 -11.63
C GLY A 119 4.72 -10.44 -12.83
N GLN A 120 4.50 -9.73 -13.94
CA GLN A 120 4.06 -10.32 -15.21
C GLN A 120 5.22 -10.91 -16.01
N ILE A 121 6.41 -10.32 -15.93
CA ILE A 121 7.63 -10.79 -16.62
C ILE A 121 8.19 -12.01 -15.89
N GLU A 122 8.46 -11.87 -14.59
CA GLU A 122 8.96 -12.92 -13.72
C GLU A 122 7.90 -13.22 -12.68
N LYS A 123 7.21 -14.36 -12.84
CA LYS A 123 6.26 -14.80 -11.83
C LYS A 123 7.05 -15.12 -10.56
N GLY A 124 6.61 -14.55 -9.45
CA GLY A 124 7.15 -14.80 -8.11
C GLY A 124 6.00 -14.95 -7.12
N THR A 125 6.28 -15.50 -5.96
CA THR A 125 5.30 -15.58 -4.86
C THR A 125 5.92 -15.17 -3.54
N MET A 126 5.07 -14.93 -2.55
CA MET A 126 5.48 -14.49 -1.23
C MET A 126 4.90 -15.43 -0.18
N ALA A 127 5.73 -15.82 0.78
CA ALA A 127 5.32 -16.64 1.92
C ALA A 127 5.64 -15.91 3.22
N ALA A 128 4.67 -15.86 4.14
CA ALA A 128 4.89 -15.45 5.51
C ALA A 128 5.23 -16.68 6.34
N ILE A 129 6.38 -16.67 7.01
CA ILE A 129 6.79 -17.74 7.93
C ILE A 129 6.59 -17.21 9.35
N VAL A 130 5.85 -17.95 10.17
CA VAL A 130 5.42 -17.55 11.51
C VAL A 130 5.88 -18.61 12.52
N GLY A 131 6.43 -18.17 13.65
CA GLY A 131 6.77 -19.05 14.78
C GLY A 131 8.01 -19.92 14.58
N ILE A 132 8.94 -19.50 13.72
CA ILE A 132 10.25 -20.12 13.56
C ILE A 132 11.32 -19.27 14.27
N ASP A 133 12.29 -19.90 14.93
CA ASP A 133 13.40 -19.19 15.55
C ASP A 133 14.32 -18.54 14.49
N ASP A 134 14.85 -17.36 14.81
CA ASP A 134 15.72 -16.58 13.93
C ASP A 134 16.99 -17.36 13.52
N GLU A 135 17.55 -18.18 14.40
CA GLU A 135 18.72 -19.03 14.07
C GLU A 135 18.38 -20.07 13.00
N ILE A 136 17.25 -20.75 13.16
CA ILE A 136 16.76 -21.75 12.21
C ILE A 136 16.45 -21.06 10.88
N LEU A 137 15.74 -19.95 10.93
CA LEU A 137 15.40 -19.18 9.74
C LEU A 137 16.65 -18.73 8.97
N ASN A 138 17.66 -18.17 9.65
CA ASN A 138 18.89 -17.70 8.99
C ASN A 138 19.63 -18.86 8.32
N GLN A 139 19.55 -20.08 8.87
CA GLN A 139 20.13 -21.28 8.27
C GLN A 139 19.40 -21.72 7.00
N TYR A 140 18.07 -21.54 6.92
CA TYR A 140 17.25 -22.05 5.81
C TYR A 140 16.81 -20.98 4.79
N ALA A 141 16.83 -19.69 5.13
CA ALA A 141 16.46 -18.60 4.23
C ALA A 141 17.37 -18.54 2.99
N LEU A 142 18.66 -18.86 3.15
CA LEU A 142 19.61 -18.99 2.05
C LEU A 142 19.33 -20.24 1.18
N ILE A 143 18.81 -21.32 1.77
CA ILE A 143 18.58 -22.61 1.09
C ILE A 143 17.35 -22.54 0.15
N ILE A 144 16.34 -21.75 0.49
CA ILE A 144 15.13 -21.58 -0.34
C ILE A 144 15.39 -20.67 -1.55
N GLN A 145 16.37 -19.75 -1.48
CA GLN A 145 16.84 -18.99 -2.64
C GLN A 145 17.65 -19.83 -3.64
N VAL A 146 18.24 -20.96 -3.21
CA VAL A 146 19.22 -21.73 -4.00
C VAL A 146 18.67 -23.02 -4.61
N LYS A 147 17.50 -23.52 -4.19
CA LYS A 147 16.91 -24.69 -4.85
C LYS A 147 16.32 -24.32 -6.21
N GLU A 148 17.06 -24.63 -7.27
CA GLU A 148 16.66 -24.68 -8.70
C GLU A 148 15.34 -25.44 -9.00
N SER A 149 14.70 -26.02 -7.98
CA SER A 149 13.44 -26.77 -8.08
C SER A 149 12.18 -25.90 -8.00
N LEU A 150 12.30 -24.64 -7.55
CA LEU A 150 11.17 -23.70 -7.56
C LEU A 150 11.13 -23.00 -8.90
N LYS A 151 10.05 -23.22 -9.68
CA LYS A 151 9.86 -22.59 -11.00
C LYS A 151 9.91 -21.06 -10.97
N HIS A 152 9.75 -20.46 -9.79
CA HIS A 152 9.58 -19.02 -9.56
C HIS A 152 10.24 -18.60 -8.24
N PRO A 153 10.90 -17.43 -8.17
CA PRO A 153 11.49 -16.90 -6.95
C PRO A 153 10.43 -16.68 -5.84
N ILE A 154 10.77 -17.05 -4.60
CA ILE A 154 9.93 -16.84 -3.42
C ILE A 154 10.56 -15.76 -2.53
N LEU A 155 9.81 -14.68 -2.26
CA LEU A 155 10.17 -13.73 -1.21
C LEU A 155 9.61 -14.22 0.13
N ILE A 156 10.47 -14.34 1.13
CA ILE A 156 10.06 -14.73 2.49
C ILE A 156 9.87 -13.46 3.31
N LEU A 157 8.64 -13.22 3.79
CA LEU A 157 8.35 -12.20 4.80
C LEU A 157 8.40 -12.85 6.18
N LEU A 158 9.10 -12.18 7.09
CA LEU A 158 9.29 -12.63 8.47
C LEU A 158 8.30 -11.88 9.34
N ASP A 159 7.34 -12.60 9.90
CA ASP A 159 6.43 -12.06 10.90
C ASP A 159 7.02 -12.38 12.27
N ARG A 160 7.39 -11.35 13.03
CA ARG A 160 7.98 -11.46 14.38
C ARG A 160 6.93 -11.25 15.45
#